data_AF-A0A139KXZ4-F1
#
_entry.id   AF-A0A139KXZ4-F1
#
_cell.length_a   1.000
_cell.length_b   1.000
_cell.length_c   1.000
_cell.angle_alpha   90.00
_cell.angle_beta   90.00
_cell.angle_gamma   90.00
#
_symmetry.space_group_name_H-M   'P 1'
#
loop_
_entity.id
_entity.type
_entity.pdbx_description
1 polymer ?
#
loop_
_entity_poly.entity_id
_entity_poly.type
_entity_poly.pdbx_seq_one_letter_code
_entity_poly.pdbx_strand_id
1 'polypeptide(L)' 'MEKEKSIMCILREMEIDDKKDFPISKRAYLLNLTSYRLKEKEPDKKWGIKSDRNSGIVTVTRVE' A
#
# COMPACT_ATOMS: atom_id res chain seq x y z
N MET A 1 -8.21 -22.62 -6.83
CA MET A 1 -8.67 -21.36 -6.22
C MET A 1 -7.42 -20.58 -5.85
N GLU A 2 -7.05 -19.57 -6.64
CA GLU A 2 -5.91 -18.71 -6.28
C GLU A 2 -6.21 -18.04 -4.94
N LYS A 3 -5.28 -18.16 -3.99
CA LYS A 3 -5.36 -17.40 -2.74
C LYS A 3 -5.11 -15.94 -3.08
N GLU A 4 -6.08 -15.08 -2.80
CA GLU A 4 -5.92 -13.64 -2.95
C GLU A 4 -4.67 -13.18 -2.17
N LYS A 5 -3.72 -12.53 -2.87
CA LYS A 5 -2.48 -12.07 -2.23
C LYS A 5 -2.83 -11.08 -1.11
N SER A 6 -2.19 -11.23 0.05
CA SER A 6 -2.35 -10.26 1.13
C SER A 6 -1.85 -8.89 0.68
N ILE A 7 -2.46 -7.82 1.19
CA ILE A 7 -2.00 -6.43 0.94
C ILE A 7 -0.51 -6.28 1.25
N MET A 8 -0.02 -6.93 2.32
CA MET A 8 1.40 -6.89 2.66
C MET A 8 2.28 -7.50 1.57
N CYS A 9 1.90 -8.66 1.01
CA CYS A 9 2.63 -9.27 -0.10
C CYS A 9 2.64 -8.34 -1.31
N ILE A 10 1.48 -7.76 -1.65
CA ILE A 10 1.35 -6.82 -2.77
C ILE A 10 2.31 -5.65 -2.60
N LEU A 11 2.29 -4.97 -1.44
CA LEU A 11 3.12 -3.79 -1.21
C LEU A 11 4.64 -4.07 -1.24
N ARG A 12 5.06 -5.27 -0.83
CA ARG A 12 6.47 -5.68 -0.83
C ARG A 12 7.00 -5.97 -2.24
N GLU A 13 6.13 -6.48 -3.11
CA GLU A 13 6.43 -6.80 -4.50
C GLU A 13 6.40 -5.57 -5.42
N MET A 14 5.87 -4.43 -4.97
CA MET A 14 5.83 -3.19 -5.76
C MET A 14 7.24 -2.65 -6.06
N GLU A 15 7.50 -2.38 -7.33
CA GLU A 15 8.67 -1.68 -7.84
C GLU A 15 8.47 -0.16 -7.74
N ILE A 16 9.55 0.63 -7.85
CA ILE A 16 9.46 2.10 -7.78
C ILE A 16 8.49 2.61 -8.86
N ASP A 17 7.68 3.61 -8.49
CA ASP A 17 6.61 4.19 -9.29
C ASP A 17 5.38 3.31 -9.54
N ASP A 18 5.38 2.05 -9.10
CA ASP A 18 4.18 1.22 -9.13
C ASP A 18 3.05 1.87 -8.34
N LYS A 19 1.83 1.73 -8.88
CA LYS A 19 0.59 2.21 -8.25
C LYS A 19 -0.36 1.06 -8.06
N LYS A 20 -0.95 1.00 -6.87
CA LYS A 20 -2.00 0.03 -6.56
C LYS A 20 -3.16 0.68 -5.84
N ASP A 21 -4.34 0.44 -6.37
CA ASP A 21 -5.60 0.90 -5.80
C ASP A 21 -6.19 -0.14 -4.85
N PHE A 22 -6.69 0.37 -3.73
CA PHE A 22 -7.39 -0.41 -2.71
C PHE A 22 -8.70 0.28 -2.33
N PRO A 23 -9.69 -0.47 -1.81
CA PRO A 23 -10.90 0.13 -1.26
C PRO A 23 -10.58 1.08 -0.10
N ILE A 24 -11.31 2.19 0.01
CA ILE A 24 -11.11 3.18 1.08
C ILE A 24 -11.29 2.61 2.49
N SER A 25 -12.05 1.52 2.63
CA SER A 25 -12.17 0.76 3.89
C SER A 25 -10.83 0.22 4.40
N LYS A 26 -9.82 0.07 3.52
CA LYS A 26 -8.47 -0.38 3.88
C LYS A 26 -7.50 0.76 4.22
N ARG A 27 -7.94 2.03 4.14
CA ARG A 27 -7.07 3.21 4.34
C ARG A 27 -6.28 3.17 5.65
N ALA A 28 -6.96 2.96 6.78
CA ALA A 28 -6.31 2.94 8.09
C ALA A 28 -5.30 1.79 8.20
N TYR A 29 -5.65 0.62 7.65
CA TYR A 29 -4.75 -0.53 7.61
C TYR A 29 -3.49 -0.25 6.79
N LEU A 30 -3.65 0.33 5.59
CA LEU A 30 -2.53 0.71 4.72
C LEU A 30 -1.60 1.71 5.39
N LEU A 31 -2.14 2.77 6.02
CA LEU A 31 -1.36 3.76 6.75
C LEU A 31 -0.54 3.13 7.89
N ASN A 32 -1.14 2.25 8.67
CA ASN A 32 -0.45 1.56 9.75
C ASN A 32 0.62 0.59 9.23
N LEU A 33 0.32 -0.11 8.14
CA LEU A 33 1.21 -1.08 7.53
C LEU A 33 2.46 -0.40 6.96
N THR A 34 2.30 0.70 6.20
CA THR A 34 3.43 1.43 5.62
C THR A 34 4.21 2.25 6.64
N SER A 35 3.55 2.83 7.65
CA SER A 35 4.22 3.71 8.62
C SER A 35 5.00 2.98 9.71
N TYR A 36 4.56 1.77 10.08
CA TYR A 36 5.20 0.99 11.14
C TYR A 36 5.86 -0.28 10.59
N ARG A 37 5.06 -1.26 10.18
CA ARG A 37 5.55 -2.62 9.88
C ARG A 37 6.52 -2.66 8.71
N LEU A 38 6.19 -2.00 7.61
CA LEU A 38 7.04 -2.00 6.43
C LEU A 38 8.22 -1.05 6.60
N LYS A 39 8.03 0.10 7.25
CA LYS A 39 9.12 1.02 7.58
C LYS A 39 10.22 0.36 8.41
N GLU A 40 9.85 -0.48 9.38
CA GLU A 40 10.83 -1.21 10.21
C GLU A 40 11.51 -2.35 9.45
N LYS A 41 10.77 -3.10 8.62
CA LYS A 41 11.30 -4.29 7.93
C LYS A 41 11.99 -4.00 6.61
N GLU A 42 11.60 -2.93 5.93
CA GLU A 42 12.05 -2.54 4.60
C GLU A 42 12.28 -1.03 4.59
N PRO A 43 13.28 -0.52 5.36
CA PRO A 43 13.49 0.92 5.55
C PRO A 43 13.89 1.65 4.26
N ASP A 44 14.49 0.93 3.31
CA ASP A 44 14.83 1.44 1.96
C ASP A 44 13.61 1.55 1.05
N LYS A 45 12.47 1.00 1.49
CA LYS A 45 11.20 1.13 0.80
C LYS A 45 10.30 2.15 1.47
N LYS A 46 9.84 3.10 0.65
CA LYS A 46 8.87 4.14 0.97
C LYS A 46 7.63 4.01 0.12
N TRP A 47 6.49 4.40 0.69
CA TRP A 47 5.20 4.39 0.02
C TRP A 47 4.50 5.73 0.19
N GLY A 48 4.04 6.31 -0.92
CA GLY A 48 3.09 7.41 -0.94
C GLY A 48 1.67 6.86 -0.88
N ILE A 49 0.77 7.53 -0.14
CA ILE A 49 -0.64 7.16 -0.05
C ILE A 49 -1.50 8.37 -0.37
N LYS A 50 -2.39 8.23 -1.36
CA LYS A 50 -3.43 9.20 -1.70
C LYS A 50 -4.80 8.57 -1.51
N SER A 51 -5.76 9.33 -1.01
CA SER A 51 -7.13 8.86 -0.82
C SER A 51 -8.08 9.77 -1.56
N ASP A 52 -8.93 9.20 -2.40
CA ASP A 52 -10.05 9.89 -3.02
C ASP A 52 -11.36 9.36 -2.42
N ARG A 53 -12.03 10.23 -1.66
CA ARG A 53 -13.29 9.90 -0.99
C ARG A 53 -14.47 9.83 -1.96
N ASN A 54 -14.39 10.51 -3.11
CA ASN A 54 -15.47 10.53 -4.08
C ASN A 54 -15.54 9.21 -4.85
N SER A 55 -14.38 8.68 -5.26
CA SER A 55 -14.28 7.36 -5.91
C SER A 55 -14.23 6.19 -4.92
N GLY A 56 -13.99 6.44 -3.62
CA GLY A 56 -13.90 5.39 -2.61
C GLY A 56 -12.63 4.56 -2.70
N ILE A 57 -11.54 5.15 -3.23
CA ILE A 57 -10.28 4.48 -3.52
C ILE A 57 -9.13 5.10 -2.71
N VAL A 58 -8.18 4.25 -2.34
CA VAL A 58 -6.87 4.62 -1.82
C VAL A 58 -5.81 4.09 -2.76
N THR A 59 -5.04 4.99 -3.34
CA THR A 59 -3.89 4.65 -4.20
C THR A 59 -2.63 4.66 -3.35
N VAL A 60 -1.92 3.53 -3.35
CA VAL A 60 -0.57 3.42 -2.81
C VAL A 60 0.42 3.46 -3.95
N THR A 61 1.48 4.24 -3.80
CA THR A 61 2.56 4.36 -4.78
C THR A 61 3.87 4.01 -4.11
N ARG A 62 4.72 3.18 -4.73
CA ARG A 62 6.09 2.98 -4.26
C ARG A 62 6.94 4.18 -4.70
N VAL A 63 7.61 4.84 -3.77
CA VAL A 63 8.38 6.08 -4.03
C VAL A 63 9.85 5.90 -3.68
N GLU A 64 10.76 6.70 -4.25
CA GLU A 64 12.20 6.67 -3.92
C GLU A 64 12.51 6.92 -2.42
#